data_AF-A0A9E5H8Y5-F1
#
_entry.id   AF-A0A9E5H8Y5-F1
#
_cell.length_a   1.000
_cell.length_b   1.000
_cell.length_c   1.000
_cell.angle_alpha   90.00
_cell.angle_beta   90.00
_cell.angle_gamma   90.00
#
_symmetry.space_group_name_H-M   'P 1'
#
loop_
_entity.id
_entity.type
_entity.pdbx_description
1 polymer ?
#
loop_
_entity_poly.entity_id
_entity_poly.type
_entity_poly.pdbx_seq_one_letter_code
_entity_poly.pdbx_strand_id
1 'polypeptide(L)'
;MQNTEPKIIKVAAGILINSKNEVLISQRLSSQPWPNYWEFPGGKVEENESLEECLSRELFEEIGINPVSYSEWITREFLQDDRIIKITFFKIIRWAGEIKKKEVNDYKWIDVEKISSWPKKILPKNIYVLKALILPSYYLITNFFEDENFITKVINSKDIWVQFREPFLSIDKIHCSYEVLKQRCTSKILINSRHKDVIICKHGIHFTSKDLNNIEKLDKKIINCASVHNLDEVNRANKLGFDFIVLSQIKKTLSHPEREGMGWDKFKKIVNHSDIPVYALGGLSPSDLIEAQKNGAVGISSQRDGWNLLN
;
A
#
# COMPACT_ATOMS: atom_id res chain seq x y z
N MET A 1 8.92 30.39 22.35
CA MET A 1 7.64 29.70 22.09
C MET A 1 7.81 28.27 22.55
N GLN A 2 7.05 27.81 23.53
CA GLN A 2 7.14 26.42 24.01
C GLN A 2 6.72 25.51 22.86
N ASN A 3 7.67 24.73 22.36
CA ASN A 3 7.50 23.78 21.28
C ASN A 3 6.82 22.53 21.87
N THR A 4 5.53 22.63 22.21
CA THR A 4 4.78 21.46 22.70
C THR A 4 4.53 20.54 21.53
N GLU A 5 5.09 19.33 21.58
CA GLU A 5 4.81 18.30 20.57
C GLU A 5 3.29 18.13 20.38
N PRO A 6 2.82 17.99 19.14
CA PRO A 6 1.39 17.90 18.86
C PRO A 6 0.79 16.68 19.55
N LYS A 7 -0.38 16.86 20.18
CA LYS A 7 -1.08 15.77 20.88
C LYS A 7 -1.41 14.65 19.89
N ILE A 8 -0.99 13.43 20.19
CA ILE A 8 -1.29 12.24 19.39
C ILE A 8 -2.60 11.62 19.89
N ILE A 9 -3.57 11.45 18.99
CA ILE A 9 -4.78 10.67 19.21
C ILE A 9 -4.61 9.34 18.47
N LYS A 10 -4.68 8.23 19.20
CA LYS A 10 -4.63 6.89 18.61
C LYS A 10 -6.04 6.43 18.23
N VAL A 11 -6.14 5.72 17.11
CA VAL A 11 -7.39 5.17 16.56
C VAL A 11 -7.12 3.75 16.09
N ALA A 12 -8.01 2.82 16.41
CA ALA A 12 -8.01 1.47 15.88
C ALA A 12 -9.16 1.31 14.88
N ALA A 13 -8.90 0.73 13.70
CA ALA A 13 -9.93 0.50 12.69
C ALA A 13 -9.85 -0.92 12.12
N GLY A 14 -11.01 -1.56 11.99
CA GLY A 14 -11.14 -2.95 11.53
C GLY A 14 -11.44 -3.05 10.04
N ILE A 15 -10.66 -3.84 9.31
CA ILE A 15 -10.90 -4.23 7.93
C ILE A 15 -11.43 -5.66 7.93
N LEU A 16 -12.76 -5.80 7.91
CA LEU A 16 -13.42 -7.09 7.81
C LEU A 16 -13.44 -7.53 6.36
N ILE A 17 -12.93 -8.74 6.09
CA ILE A 17 -12.90 -9.34 4.74
C ILE A 17 -13.77 -10.60 4.79
N ASN A 18 -14.77 -10.68 3.91
CA ASN A 18 -15.62 -11.87 3.83
C ASN A 18 -15.04 -12.94 2.87
N SER A 19 -15.72 -14.09 2.79
CA SER A 19 -15.32 -15.20 1.90
C SER A 19 -15.37 -14.88 0.40
N LYS A 20 -15.97 -13.74 0.01
CA LYS A 20 -16.03 -13.24 -1.37
C LYS A 20 -14.95 -12.18 -1.65
N ASN A 21 -14.00 -11.97 -0.73
CA ASN A 21 -13.01 -10.88 -0.76
C ASN A 21 -13.63 -9.47 -0.81
N GLU A 22 -14.87 -9.32 -0.37
CA GLU A 22 -15.47 -8.01 -0.16
C GLU A 22 -15.09 -7.48 1.22
N VAL A 23 -15.05 -6.17 1.35
CA VAL A 23 -14.65 -5.45 2.55
C VAL A 23 -15.82 -4.67 3.12
N LEU A 24 -15.98 -4.74 4.44
CA LEU A 24 -17.03 -3.98 5.14
C LEU A 24 -16.60 -2.52 5.32
N ILE A 25 -17.50 -1.61 4.98
CA ILE A 25 -17.44 -0.20 5.35
C ILE A 25 -18.72 0.19 6.09
N SER A 26 -18.61 1.05 7.09
CA SER A 26 -19.74 1.63 7.84
C SER A 26 -19.94 3.10 7.47
N GLN A 27 -21.18 3.57 7.58
CA GLN A 27 -21.55 4.95 7.33
C GLN A 27 -21.67 5.70 8.66
N ARG A 28 -20.93 6.79 8.79
CA ARG A 28 -20.92 7.69 9.96
C ARG A 28 -22.31 8.22 10.27
N LEU A 29 -22.63 8.31 11.56
CA LEU A 29 -23.87 8.90 12.07
C LEU A 29 -23.96 10.37 11.67
N SER A 30 -25.20 10.88 11.58
CA SER A 30 -25.46 12.27 11.21
C SER A 30 -24.94 13.29 12.23
N SER A 31 -24.69 12.88 13.47
CA SER A 31 -24.14 13.70 14.56
C SER A 31 -22.61 13.80 14.55
N GLN A 32 -21.93 12.94 13.79
CA GLN A 32 -20.47 12.89 13.76
C GLN A 32 -19.90 13.91 12.73
N PRO A 33 -18.63 14.36 12.88
CA PRO A 33 -17.93 15.07 11.82
C PRO A 33 -17.96 14.27 10.53
N TRP A 34 -18.08 14.94 9.37
CA TRP A 34 -18.26 14.27 8.08
C TRP A 34 -19.48 13.32 8.07
N PRO A 35 -20.69 13.83 8.37
CA PRO A 35 -21.86 12.98 8.50
C PRO A 35 -22.18 12.28 7.18
N ASN A 36 -22.61 11.02 7.25
CA ASN A 36 -22.94 10.17 6.10
C ASN A 36 -21.74 9.79 5.20
N TYR A 37 -20.50 10.08 5.62
CA TYR A 37 -19.31 9.53 4.98
C TYR A 37 -19.10 8.08 5.40
N TRP A 38 -18.45 7.32 4.53
CA TRP A 38 -18.14 5.92 4.70
C TRP A 38 -16.69 5.73 5.13
N GLU A 39 -16.45 4.80 6.06
CA GLU A 39 -15.13 4.43 6.54
C GLU A 39 -15.08 2.96 7.01
N PHE A 40 -13.91 2.54 7.46
CA PHE A 40 -13.75 1.28 8.17
C PHE A 40 -14.24 1.48 9.61
N PRO A 41 -15.02 0.54 10.16
CA PRO A 41 -15.52 0.64 11.52
C PRO A 41 -14.37 0.69 12.53
N GLY A 42 -14.53 1.48 13.57
CA GLY A 42 -13.49 1.73 14.57
C GLY A 42 -13.51 3.16 15.11
N GLY A 43 -12.71 3.39 16.15
CA GLY A 43 -12.74 4.65 16.86
C GLY A 43 -11.48 4.92 17.67
N LYS A 44 -11.62 5.84 18.62
CA LYS A 44 -10.49 6.41 19.35
C LYS A 44 -10.15 5.51 20.53
N VAL A 45 -8.86 5.35 20.76
CA VAL A 45 -8.36 4.67 21.96
C VAL A 45 -8.64 5.56 23.17
N GLU A 46 -9.27 4.99 24.18
CA GLU A 46 -9.57 5.64 25.46
C GLU A 46 -8.38 5.58 26.43
N GLU A 47 -8.51 6.24 27.57
CA GLU A 47 -7.45 6.24 28.59
C GLU A 47 -7.27 4.83 29.17
N ASN A 48 -6.02 4.37 29.29
CA ASN A 48 -5.65 3.03 29.74
C ASN A 48 -6.11 1.87 28.84
N GLU A 49 -6.51 2.15 27.60
CA GLU A 49 -6.93 1.16 26.61
C GLU A 49 -5.78 0.82 25.64
N SER A 50 -5.60 -0.47 25.33
CA SER A 50 -4.75 -0.93 24.23
C SER A 50 -5.43 -0.73 22.86
N LEU A 51 -4.67 -0.87 21.76
CA LEU A 51 -5.28 -0.78 20.42
C LEU A 51 -6.25 -1.94 20.16
N GLU A 52 -5.94 -3.12 20.70
CA GLU A 52 -6.71 -4.35 20.56
C GLU A 52 -8.02 -4.31 21.37
N GLU A 53 -7.98 -3.75 22.58
CA GLU A 53 -9.18 -3.48 23.39
C GLU A 53 -10.08 -2.46 22.69
N CYS A 54 -9.50 -1.35 22.22
CA CYS A 54 -10.21 -0.33 21.44
C CYS A 54 -10.88 -0.92 20.20
N LEU A 55 -10.13 -1.71 19.42
CA LEU A 55 -10.66 -2.39 18.24
C LEU A 55 -11.87 -3.27 18.60
N SER A 56 -11.76 -4.05 19.68
CA SER A 56 -12.83 -4.98 20.08
C SER A 56 -14.07 -4.24 20.56
N ARG A 57 -13.91 -3.19 21.38
CA ARG A 57 -15.00 -2.34 21.88
C ARG A 57 -15.72 -1.65 20.73
N GLU A 58 -15.00 -0.95 19.87
CA GLU A 58 -15.57 -0.15 18.79
C GLU A 58 -16.32 -1.02 17.78
N LEU A 59 -15.76 -2.17 17.38
CA LEU A 59 -16.45 -3.09 16.47
C LEU A 59 -17.71 -3.69 17.09
N PHE A 60 -17.70 -3.92 18.40
CA PHE A 60 -18.89 -4.39 19.09
C PHE A 60 -19.96 -3.30 19.21
N GLU A 61 -19.58 -2.06 19.53
CA GLU A 61 -20.47 -0.90 19.63
C GLU A 61 -21.09 -0.54 18.29
N GLU A 62 -20.27 -0.37 17.25
CA GLU A 62 -20.72 0.07 15.93
C GLU A 62 -21.48 -1.02 15.16
N ILE A 63 -20.93 -2.24 15.13
CA ILE A 63 -21.39 -3.30 14.22
C ILE A 63 -21.72 -4.65 14.88
N GLY A 64 -21.58 -4.76 16.21
CA GLY A 64 -22.06 -5.93 16.97
C GLY A 64 -21.19 -7.18 16.88
N ILE A 65 -19.93 -7.08 16.45
CA ILE A 65 -19.02 -8.22 16.31
C ILE A 65 -17.81 -8.11 17.25
N ASN A 66 -17.27 -9.27 17.63
CA ASN A 66 -16.03 -9.37 18.39
C ASN A 66 -14.94 -10.00 17.51
N PRO A 67 -13.79 -9.34 17.27
CA PRO A 67 -12.74 -9.91 16.43
C PRO A 67 -12.10 -11.11 17.13
N VAL A 68 -11.91 -12.22 16.41
CA VAL A 68 -11.36 -13.50 16.92
C VAL A 68 -9.98 -13.79 16.36
N SER A 69 -9.77 -13.52 15.07
CA SER A 69 -8.47 -13.63 14.42
C SER A 69 -8.23 -12.40 13.56
N TYR A 70 -7.21 -11.65 13.92
CA TYR A 70 -6.85 -10.39 13.31
C TYR A 70 -5.35 -10.14 13.40
N SER A 71 -4.86 -9.24 12.56
CA SER A 71 -3.46 -8.78 12.60
C SER A 71 -3.39 -7.28 12.31
N GLU A 72 -2.47 -6.60 12.99
CA GLU A 72 -2.08 -5.24 12.62
C GLU A 72 -1.56 -5.25 11.17
N TRP A 73 -1.95 -4.24 10.39
CA TRP A 73 -1.50 -4.08 9.02
C TRP A 73 -0.82 -2.72 8.84
N ILE A 74 -1.55 -1.69 8.42
CA ILE A 74 -0.97 -0.38 8.08
C ILE A 74 -1.26 0.61 9.20
N THR A 75 -0.27 1.45 9.53
CA THR A 75 -0.47 2.62 10.41
C THR A 75 -0.24 3.91 9.64
N ARG A 76 -1.18 4.86 9.73
CA ARG A 76 -1.12 6.17 9.07
C ARG A 76 -1.32 7.30 10.08
N GLU A 77 -0.69 8.44 9.82
CA GLU A 77 -0.84 9.65 10.64
C GLU A 77 -1.34 10.82 9.81
N PHE A 78 -2.26 11.59 10.37
CA PHE A 78 -2.86 12.75 9.74
C PHE A 78 -2.86 13.93 10.71
N LEU A 79 -2.50 15.12 10.23
CA LEU A 79 -2.63 16.34 11.02
C LEU A 79 -4.08 16.84 10.92
N GLN A 80 -4.73 17.01 12.07
CA GLN A 80 -6.08 17.54 12.18
C GLN A 80 -6.16 18.44 13.42
N ASP A 81 -6.53 19.72 13.24
CA ASP A 81 -6.75 20.69 14.32
C ASP A 81 -5.61 20.71 15.37
N ASP A 82 -4.36 20.83 14.90
CA ASP A 82 -3.11 20.79 15.69
C ASP A 82 -2.85 19.46 16.46
N ARG A 83 -3.51 18.38 16.05
CA ARG A 83 -3.35 17.04 16.62
C ARG A 83 -2.93 16.05 15.54
N ILE A 84 -2.16 15.04 15.94
CA ILE A 84 -1.83 13.93 15.06
C ILE A 84 -2.82 12.81 15.32
N ILE A 85 -3.66 12.49 14.33
CA ILE A 85 -4.52 11.31 14.35
C ILE A 85 -3.72 10.14 13.80
N LYS A 86 -3.31 9.21 14.68
CA LYS A 86 -2.59 7.99 14.33
C LYS A 86 -3.58 6.82 14.26
N ILE A 87 -3.85 6.35 13.04
CA ILE A 87 -4.81 5.28 12.77
C ILE A 87 -4.04 4.00 12.45
N THR A 88 -4.30 2.96 13.22
CA THR A 88 -3.79 1.60 12.99
C THR A 88 -4.92 0.74 12.46
N PHE A 89 -4.72 0.19 11.26
CA PHE A 89 -5.70 -0.67 10.60
C PHE A 89 -5.39 -2.13 10.87
N PHE A 90 -6.40 -2.89 11.28
CA PHE A 90 -6.32 -4.32 11.55
C PHE A 90 -7.06 -5.10 10.48
N LYS A 91 -6.43 -6.12 9.88
CA LYS A 91 -7.14 -7.08 9.03
C LYS A 91 -7.83 -8.10 9.91
N ILE A 92 -9.13 -8.29 9.72
CA ILE A 92 -9.95 -9.21 10.53
C ILE A 92 -10.43 -10.32 9.61
N ILE A 93 -9.96 -11.54 9.90
CA ILE A 93 -10.23 -12.74 9.09
C ILE A 93 -11.33 -13.58 9.74
N ARG A 94 -11.45 -13.54 11.08
CA ARG A 94 -12.51 -14.22 11.83
C ARG A 94 -13.03 -13.33 12.94
N TRP A 95 -14.34 -13.39 13.16
CA TRP A 95 -15.04 -12.70 14.23
C TRP A 95 -16.19 -13.57 14.76
N ALA A 96 -16.66 -13.24 15.96
CA ALA A 96 -17.86 -13.79 16.57
C ALA A 96 -18.99 -12.75 16.54
N GLY A 97 -20.24 -13.24 16.47
CA GLY A 97 -21.42 -12.39 16.34
C GLY A 97 -21.82 -12.14 14.88
N GLU A 98 -22.97 -11.51 14.71
CA GLU A 98 -23.52 -11.11 13.42
C GLU A 98 -23.36 -9.60 13.23
N ILE A 99 -23.00 -9.19 12.02
CA ILE A 99 -22.91 -7.77 11.70
C ILE A 99 -24.30 -7.16 11.75
N LYS A 100 -24.47 -6.13 12.58
CA LYS A 100 -25.71 -5.40 12.78
C LYS A 100 -25.44 -3.92 12.72
N LYS A 101 -26.39 -3.14 12.22
CA LYS A 101 -26.34 -1.70 12.33
C LYS A 101 -26.67 -1.29 13.77
N LYS A 102 -25.68 -0.88 14.57
CA LYS A 102 -25.87 -0.39 15.94
C LYS A 102 -25.60 1.12 16.03
N GLU A 103 -24.35 1.54 16.06
CA GLU A 103 -23.95 2.96 16.17
C GLU A 103 -23.45 3.54 14.84
N VAL A 104 -24.04 3.09 13.74
CA VAL A 104 -23.75 3.54 12.38
C VAL A 104 -25.05 3.80 11.63
N ASN A 105 -25.04 4.69 10.64
CA ASN A 105 -26.23 4.97 9.82
C ASN A 105 -26.55 3.80 8.88
N ASP A 106 -25.51 3.12 8.39
CA ASP A 106 -25.58 1.97 7.50
C ASP A 106 -24.25 1.21 7.46
N TYR A 107 -24.23 0.03 6.85
CA TYR A 107 -23.00 -0.70 6.49
C TYR A 107 -23.13 -1.35 5.11
N LYS A 108 -22.00 -1.55 4.44
CA LYS A 108 -21.96 -2.13 3.09
C LYS A 108 -20.73 -3.02 2.89
N TRP A 109 -20.94 -4.15 2.23
CA TRP A 109 -19.86 -4.93 1.63
C TRP A 109 -19.52 -4.38 0.25
N ILE A 110 -18.25 -4.08 0.02
CA ILE A 110 -17.75 -3.57 -1.27
C ILE A 110 -16.64 -4.45 -1.82
N ASP A 111 -16.61 -4.58 -3.14
CA ASP A 111 -15.52 -5.23 -3.85
C ASP A 111 -14.41 -4.20 -4.09
N VAL A 112 -13.24 -4.45 -3.50
CA VAL A 112 -12.07 -3.55 -3.60
C VAL A 112 -11.48 -3.51 -5.01
N GLU A 113 -11.65 -4.56 -5.81
CA GLU A 113 -11.19 -4.57 -7.20
C GLU A 113 -12.15 -3.81 -8.13
N LYS A 114 -13.44 -3.73 -7.75
CA LYS A 114 -14.46 -3.01 -8.50
C LYS A 114 -14.74 -1.63 -7.90
N ILE A 115 -13.95 -0.63 -8.29
CA ILE A 115 -14.09 0.78 -7.86
C ILE A 115 -15.53 1.30 -8.05
N SER A 116 -16.27 0.86 -9.08
CA SER A 116 -17.66 1.29 -9.28
C SER A 116 -18.62 0.83 -8.17
N SER A 117 -18.20 -0.11 -7.31
CA SER A 117 -18.96 -0.57 -6.14
C SER A 117 -18.81 0.37 -4.93
N TRP A 118 -17.79 1.22 -4.93
CA TRP A 118 -17.41 2.08 -3.82
C TRP A 118 -18.39 3.25 -3.67
N PRO A 119 -18.82 3.60 -2.44
CA PRO A 119 -19.59 4.80 -2.21
C PRO A 119 -18.86 6.07 -2.64
N LYS A 120 -19.64 7.08 -3.06
CA LYS A 120 -19.08 8.38 -3.50
C LYS A 120 -18.45 9.20 -2.37
N LYS A 121 -18.89 8.99 -1.13
CA LYS A 121 -18.49 9.76 0.06
C LYS A 121 -17.66 8.91 1.01
N ILE A 122 -16.51 8.40 0.58
CA ILE A 122 -15.56 7.70 1.47
C ILE A 122 -14.61 8.74 2.06
N LEU A 123 -14.25 8.60 3.34
CA LEU A 123 -13.23 9.48 3.92
C LEU A 123 -11.91 9.33 3.16
N PRO A 124 -11.22 10.43 2.81
CA PRO A 124 -9.99 10.38 2.01
C PRO A 124 -8.93 9.40 2.56
N LYS A 125 -8.76 9.36 3.89
CA LYS A 125 -7.83 8.44 4.59
C LYS A 125 -8.10 6.95 4.30
N ASN A 126 -9.35 6.57 4.06
CA ASN A 126 -9.76 5.19 3.78
C ASN A 126 -9.55 4.82 2.31
N ILE A 127 -9.55 5.80 1.39
CA ILE A 127 -9.30 5.57 -0.05
C ILE A 127 -7.91 4.97 -0.27
N TYR A 128 -6.89 5.49 0.43
CA TYR A 128 -5.54 4.92 0.40
C TYR A 128 -5.55 3.43 0.77
N VAL A 129 -6.18 3.09 1.89
CA VAL A 129 -6.21 1.72 2.43
C VAL A 129 -7.03 0.79 1.53
N LEU A 130 -8.15 1.26 0.96
CA LEU A 130 -8.92 0.50 -0.04
C LEU A 130 -8.09 0.19 -1.29
N LYS A 131 -7.33 1.17 -1.81
CA LYS A 131 -6.39 0.93 -2.91
C LYS A 131 -5.23 0.03 -2.51
N ALA A 132 -4.78 0.08 -1.26
CA ALA A 132 -3.73 -0.79 -0.76
C ALA A 132 -4.17 -2.26 -0.67
N LEU A 133 -5.46 -2.55 -0.47
CA LEU A 133 -5.98 -3.91 -0.32
C LEU A 133 -5.89 -4.76 -1.60
N ILE A 134 -5.82 -4.12 -2.78
CA ILE A 134 -5.66 -4.83 -4.07
C ILE A 134 -4.19 -5.07 -4.43
N LEU A 135 -3.25 -4.64 -3.58
CA LEU A 135 -1.82 -4.72 -3.82
C LEU A 135 -1.19 -5.81 -2.95
N PRO A 136 -0.25 -6.59 -3.49
CA PRO A 136 0.50 -7.58 -2.72
C PRO A 136 1.42 -6.93 -1.68
N SER A 137 1.82 -7.68 -0.66
CA SER A 137 2.84 -7.21 0.30
C SER A 137 4.22 -7.04 -0.33
N TYR A 138 4.48 -7.66 -1.48
CA TYR A 138 5.79 -7.64 -2.13
C TYR A 138 5.70 -7.24 -3.60
N TYR A 139 6.58 -6.32 -3.99
CA TYR A 139 6.75 -5.87 -5.37
C TYR A 139 8.22 -5.98 -5.79
N LEU A 140 8.60 -7.12 -6.35
CA LEU A 140 9.99 -7.46 -6.59
C LEU A 140 10.52 -6.88 -7.90
N ILE A 141 11.81 -6.54 -7.95
CA ILE A 141 12.47 -5.94 -9.12
C ILE A 141 13.44 -6.97 -9.72
N THR A 142 13.44 -7.10 -11.05
CA THR A 142 14.39 -7.98 -11.74
C THR A 142 15.80 -7.44 -11.82
N ASN A 143 16.76 -8.37 -11.94
CA ASN A 143 18.16 -8.08 -12.20
C ASN A 143 18.86 -9.29 -12.85
N PHE A 144 18.41 -9.66 -14.05
CA PHE A 144 18.99 -10.79 -14.79
C PHE A 144 20.48 -10.61 -15.09
N PHE A 145 20.98 -9.38 -15.10
CA PHE A 145 22.42 -9.11 -15.26
C PHE A 145 23.26 -9.62 -14.08
N GLU A 146 22.77 -9.49 -12.84
CA GLU A 146 23.50 -9.97 -11.65
C GLU A 146 23.25 -11.46 -11.36
N ASP A 147 22.07 -11.97 -11.71
CA ASP A 147 21.68 -13.37 -11.50
C ASP A 147 20.88 -13.88 -12.69
N GLU A 148 21.54 -14.55 -13.64
CA GLU A 148 20.87 -15.14 -14.80
C GLU A 148 19.92 -16.29 -14.40
N ASN A 149 20.13 -16.92 -13.24
CA ASN A 149 19.27 -17.99 -12.71
C ASN A 149 17.96 -17.46 -12.13
N PHE A 150 17.78 -16.14 -12.04
CA PHE A 150 16.54 -15.53 -11.57
C PHE A 150 15.30 -16.06 -12.30
N ILE A 151 15.46 -16.41 -13.57
CA ILE A 151 14.40 -16.96 -14.42
C ILE A 151 13.95 -18.37 -14.00
N THR A 152 14.79 -19.06 -13.22
CA THR A 152 14.49 -20.38 -12.66
C THR A 152 13.57 -20.31 -11.46
N LYS A 153 13.50 -19.17 -10.77
CA LYS A 153 12.58 -18.96 -9.64
C LYS A 153 11.17 -18.77 -10.18
N VAL A 154 10.30 -19.73 -9.89
CA VAL A 154 8.91 -19.70 -10.34
C VAL A 154 8.10 -18.78 -9.43
N ILE A 155 7.43 -17.80 -10.01
CA ILE A 155 6.57 -16.86 -9.29
C ILE A 155 5.13 -17.36 -9.38
N ASN A 156 4.80 -18.30 -8.50
CA ASN A 156 3.46 -18.89 -8.36
C ASN A 156 2.67 -18.31 -7.20
N SER A 157 3.04 -17.11 -6.73
CA SER A 157 2.33 -16.42 -5.66
C SER A 157 1.56 -15.21 -6.20
N LYS A 158 0.26 -15.16 -5.87
CA LYS A 158 -0.59 -13.98 -6.11
C LYS A 158 -0.21 -12.81 -5.18
N ASP A 159 0.53 -13.08 -4.11
CA ASP A 159 0.97 -12.09 -3.11
C ASP A 159 2.30 -11.41 -3.46
N ILE A 160 2.77 -11.56 -4.70
CA ILE A 160 4.03 -10.97 -5.18
C ILE A 160 3.82 -10.44 -6.59
N TRP A 161 3.95 -9.13 -6.82
CA TRP A 161 4.04 -8.57 -8.19
C TRP A 161 5.50 -8.32 -8.57
N VAL A 162 5.76 -8.17 -9.88
CA VAL A 162 7.12 -8.03 -10.41
C VAL A 162 7.28 -6.77 -11.24
N GLN A 163 8.42 -6.09 -11.09
CA GLN A 163 8.92 -5.06 -11.97
C GLN A 163 10.03 -5.64 -12.85
N PHE A 164 9.77 -5.78 -14.15
CA PHE A 164 10.81 -6.10 -15.12
C PHE A 164 11.66 -4.86 -15.41
N ARG A 165 12.93 -4.88 -14.96
CA ARG A 165 13.86 -3.74 -15.04
C ARG A 165 15.31 -4.19 -15.28
N GLU A 166 15.65 -4.30 -16.55
CA GLU A 166 17.01 -4.69 -16.98
C GLU A 166 17.82 -3.54 -17.64
N PRO A 167 18.52 -2.67 -16.87
CA PRO A 167 19.33 -1.58 -17.42
C PRO A 167 20.48 -1.99 -18.34
N PHE A 168 21.03 -3.19 -18.14
CA PHE A 168 22.34 -3.57 -18.68
C PHE A 168 22.26 -4.66 -19.75
N LEU A 169 21.06 -5.14 -20.08
CA LEU A 169 20.85 -6.15 -21.11
C LEU A 169 20.71 -5.51 -22.50
N SER A 170 21.15 -6.24 -23.53
CA SER A 170 20.84 -5.91 -24.92
C SER A 170 19.35 -6.07 -25.21
N ILE A 171 18.85 -5.44 -26.28
CA ILE A 171 17.44 -5.51 -26.69
C ILE A 171 16.99 -6.98 -26.90
N ASP A 172 17.80 -7.80 -27.57
CA ASP A 172 17.47 -9.22 -27.78
C ASP A 172 17.35 -9.98 -26.46
N LYS A 173 18.27 -9.74 -25.52
CA LYS A 173 18.21 -10.34 -24.18
C LYS A 173 16.98 -9.85 -23.40
N ILE A 174 16.62 -8.57 -23.51
CA ILE A 174 15.41 -8.02 -22.88
C ILE A 174 14.16 -8.77 -23.36
N HIS A 175 14.00 -8.96 -24.68
CA HIS A 175 12.86 -9.70 -25.23
C HIS A 175 12.82 -11.15 -24.74
N CYS A 176 13.93 -11.88 -24.85
CA CYS A 176 14.00 -13.26 -24.42
C CYS A 176 13.70 -13.41 -22.93
N SER A 177 14.33 -12.60 -22.07
CA SER A 177 14.12 -12.65 -20.61
C SER A 177 12.69 -12.28 -20.22
N TYR A 178 12.08 -11.29 -20.88
CA TYR A 178 10.68 -10.92 -20.60
C TYR A 178 9.70 -12.04 -20.98
N GLU A 179 9.87 -12.67 -22.14
CA GLU A 179 8.96 -13.74 -22.57
C GLU A 179 9.08 -14.97 -21.65
N VAL A 180 10.28 -15.34 -21.20
CA VAL A 180 10.41 -16.44 -20.24
C VAL A 180 9.79 -16.06 -18.88
N LEU A 181 10.01 -14.83 -18.39
CA LEU A 181 9.37 -14.37 -17.14
C LEU A 181 7.84 -14.44 -17.25
N LYS A 182 7.28 -13.98 -18.37
CA LYS A 182 5.85 -14.00 -18.66
C LYS A 182 5.27 -15.41 -18.76
N GLN A 183 6.03 -16.37 -19.27
CA GLN A 183 5.61 -17.78 -19.34
C GLN A 183 5.59 -18.46 -17.96
N ARG A 184 6.50 -18.05 -17.05
CA ARG A 184 6.67 -18.69 -15.73
C ARG A 184 5.98 -17.97 -14.58
N CYS A 185 5.71 -16.68 -14.72
CA CYS A 185 5.08 -15.88 -13.68
C CYS A 185 3.56 -15.90 -13.86
N THR A 186 2.84 -16.32 -12.82
CA THR A 186 1.37 -16.26 -12.79
C THR A 186 0.84 -14.94 -12.20
N SER A 187 1.75 -14.09 -11.73
CA SER A 187 1.42 -12.80 -11.13
C SER A 187 1.54 -11.65 -12.13
N LYS A 188 1.11 -10.45 -11.71
CA LYS A 188 1.23 -9.24 -12.53
C LYS A 188 2.70 -8.84 -12.67
N ILE A 189 3.09 -8.61 -13.92
CA ILE A 189 4.41 -8.08 -14.29
C ILE A 189 4.23 -6.66 -14.80
N LEU A 190 4.85 -5.67 -14.18
CA LEU A 190 4.94 -4.30 -14.68
C LEU A 190 6.31 -4.10 -15.33
N ILE A 191 6.37 -3.43 -16.47
CA ILE A 191 7.66 -3.11 -17.10
C ILE A 191 8.15 -1.74 -16.64
N ASN A 192 9.45 -1.59 -16.41
CA ASN A 192 10.00 -0.26 -16.18
C ASN A 192 9.88 0.59 -17.46
N SER A 193 9.55 1.88 -17.32
CA SER A 193 9.30 2.80 -18.44
C SER A 193 10.48 2.93 -19.41
N ARG A 194 11.71 2.62 -18.98
CA ARG A 194 12.88 2.52 -19.86
C ARG A 194 12.74 1.46 -20.97
N HIS A 195 11.87 0.46 -20.76
CA HIS A 195 11.64 -0.67 -21.65
C HIS A 195 10.35 -0.54 -22.44
N LYS A 196 9.62 0.57 -22.31
CA LYS A 196 8.28 0.76 -22.89
C LYS A 196 8.28 0.71 -24.42
N ASP A 197 9.40 1.08 -25.06
CA ASP A 197 9.52 1.14 -26.51
C ASP A 197 9.90 -0.21 -27.13
N VAL A 198 10.31 -1.18 -26.30
CA VAL A 198 10.72 -2.53 -26.73
C VAL A 198 9.79 -3.62 -26.22
N ILE A 199 9.19 -3.48 -25.03
CA ILE A 199 8.25 -4.45 -24.48
C ILE A 199 6.84 -3.87 -24.42
N ILE A 200 5.87 -4.63 -24.96
CA ILE A 200 4.45 -4.36 -24.76
C ILE A 200 3.96 -5.19 -23.57
N CYS A 201 3.63 -4.52 -22.47
CA CYS A 201 3.07 -5.16 -21.29
C CYS A 201 1.59 -4.78 -21.09
N LYS A 202 0.71 -5.77 -20.97
CA LYS A 202 -0.72 -5.56 -20.75
C LYS A 202 -1.09 -5.24 -19.29
N HIS A 203 -0.24 -5.61 -18.32
CA HIS A 203 -0.55 -5.37 -16.91
C HIS A 203 -0.27 -3.92 -16.51
N GLY A 204 0.82 -3.32 -16.98
CA GLY A 204 1.16 -1.94 -16.64
C GLY A 204 2.62 -1.56 -16.72
N ILE A 205 2.89 -0.30 -16.36
CA ILE A 205 4.18 0.37 -16.48
C ILE A 205 4.59 0.95 -15.12
N HIS A 206 5.86 0.76 -14.78
CA HIS A 206 6.54 1.43 -13.68
C HIS A 206 7.41 2.57 -14.22
N PHE A 207 7.02 3.81 -13.95
CA PHE A 207 7.74 5.00 -14.36
C PHE A 207 8.95 5.26 -13.48
N THR A 208 10.09 5.61 -14.08
CA THR A 208 11.20 6.21 -13.34
C THR A 208 10.80 7.59 -12.80
N SER A 209 11.47 8.11 -11.77
CA SER A 209 11.16 9.47 -11.28
C SER A 209 11.37 10.54 -12.37
N LYS A 210 12.35 10.34 -13.27
CA LYS A 210 12.53 11.19 -14.46
C LYS A 210 11.31 11.14 -15.38
N ASP A 211 10.80 9.95 -15.68
CA ASP A 211 9.63 9.81 -16.58
C ASP A 211 8.34 10.27 -15.92
N LEU A 212 8.18 10.09 -14.60
CA LEU A 212 7.11 10.68 -13.81
C LEU A 212 7.08 12.21 -13.98
N ASN A 213 8.25 12.87 -13.95
CA ASN A 213 8.33 14.32 -14.10
C ASN A 213 7.99 14.82 -15.51
N ASN A 214 8.13 13.96 -16.53
CA ASN A 214 7.88 14.31 -17.93
C ASN A 214 6.50 13.85 -18.44
N ILE A 215 5.84 12.90 -17.79
CA ILE A 215 4.55 12.39 -18.25
C ILE A 215 3.41 13.35 -17.92
N GLU A 216 2.54 13.62 -18.89
CA GLU A 216 1.37 14.51 -18.71
C GLU A 216 0.07 13.73 -18.51
N LYS A 217 -0.03 12.53 -19.07
CA LYS A 217 -1.24 11.71 -19.06
C LYS A 217 -0.92 10.23 -18.91
N LEU A 218 -1.67 9.56 -18.05
CA LEU A 218 -1.59 8.12 -17.82
C LEU A 218 -2.59 7.36 -18.70
N ASP A 219 -2.24 6.14 -19.11
CA ASP A 219 -3.20 5.21 -19.67
C ASP A 219 -3.98 4.53 -18.54
N LYS A 220 -5.24 4.93 -18.36
CA LYS A 220 -6.12 4.42 -17.31
C LYS A 220 -6.58 2.98 -17.52
N LYS A 221 -6.21 2.33 -18.63
CA LYS A 221 -6.54 0.92 -18.90
C LYS A 221 -5.55 -0.06 -18.29
N ILE A 222 -4.37 0.41 -17.90
CA ILE A 222 -3.29 -0.39 -17.33
C ILE A 222 -2.90 0.16 -15.96
N ILE A 223 -2.13 -0.62 -15.19
CA ILE A 223 -1.57 -0.16 -13.92
C ILE A 223 -0.42 0.82 -14.20
N ASN A 224 -0.45 1.97 -13.56
CA ASN A 224 0.60 2.98 -13.61
C ASN A 224 1.18 3.15 -12.20
N CYS A 225 2.46 2.86 -12.03
CA CYS A 225 3.18 3.16 -10.79
C CYS A 225 4.45 3.95 -11.07
N ALA A 226 5.03 4.58 -10.05
CA ALA A 226 6.26 5.35 -10.23
C ALA A 226 7.25 5.20 -9.07
N SER A 227 8.53 5.26 -9.40
CA SER A 227 9.59 5.53 -8.42
C SER A 227 9.54 6.99 -7.99
N VAL A 228 9.60 7.24 -6.68
CA VAL A 228 9.68 8.59 -6.09
C VAL A 228 10.75 8.65 -5.00
N HIS A 229 11.23 9.85 -4.73
CA HIS A 229 12.34 10.11 -3.81
C HIS A 229 12.09 11.24 -2.82
N ASN A 230 11.06 12.06 -3.05
CA ASN A 230 10.73 13.22 -2.21
C ASN A 230 9.23 13.53 -2.25
N LEU A 231 8.81 14.49 -1.42
CA LEU A 231 7.41 14.88 -1.29
C LEU A 231 6.84 15.52 -2.58
N ASP A 232 7.64 16.25 -3.34
CA ASP A 232 7.18 16.90 -4.58
C ASP A 232 6.79 15.86 -5.65
N GLU A 233 7.58 14.79 -5.77
CA GLU A 233 7.28 13.68 -6.66
C GLU A 233 6.04 12.89 -6.20
N VAL A 234 5.85 12.73 -4.88
CA VAL A 234 4.60 12.14 -4.32
C VAL A 234 3.39 12.99 -4.68
N ASN A 235 3.47 14.30 -4.47
CA ASN A 235 2.39 15.23 -4.80
C ASN A 235 2.06 15.20 -6.30
N ARG A 236 3.08 15.11 -7.14
CA ARG A 236 2.90 14.94 -8.59
C ARG A 236 2.19 13.63 -8.92
N ALA A 237 2.62 12.52 -8.33
CA ALA A 237 2.00 11.21 -8.55
C ALA A 237 0.54 11.17 -8.08
N ASN A 238 0.23 11.78 -6.93
CA ASN A 238 -1.15 11.98 -6.44
C ASN A 238 -1.99 12.72 -7.48
N LYS A 239 -1.49 13.86 -8.00
CA LYS A 239 -2.20 14.70 -8.97
C LYS A 239 -2.49 13.98 -10.29
N LEU A 240 -1.54 13.18 -10.78
CA LEU A 240 -1.70 12.43 -12.03
C LEU A 240 -2.58 11.18 -11.87
N GLY A 241 -2.76 10.71 -10.64
CA GLY A 241 -3.62 9.55 -10.33
C GLY A 241 -2.92 8.22 -10.62
N PHE A 242 -1.65 8.09 -10.21
CA PHE A 242 -0.96 6.80 -10.21
C PHE A 242 -1.66 5.80 -9.27
N ASP A 243 -1.56 4.51 -9.59
CA ASP A 243 -2.18 3.45 -8.81
C ASP A 243 -1.42 3.18 -7.51
N PHE A 244 -0.08 3.26 -7.56
CA PHE A 244 0.80 3.23 -6.39
C PHE A 244 2.17 3.84 -6.72
N ILE A 245 2.98 4.08 -5.70
CA ILE A 245 4.35 4.58 -5.84
C ILE A 245 5.33 3.72 -5.04
N VAL A 246 6.60 3.82 -5.41
CA VAL A 246 7.71 3.17 -4.71
C VAL A 246 8.66 4.24 -4.21
N LEU A 247 8.64 4.49 -2.91
CA LEU A 247 9.45 5.53 -2.27
C LEU A 247 10.80 4.94 -1.87
N SER A 248 11.88 5.57 -2.36
CA SER A 248 13.24 5.11 -2.15
C SER A 248 14.24 6.26 -1.99
N GLN A 249 15.41 6.06 -1.38
CA GLN A 249 15.85 4.84 -0.68
C GLN A 249 15.77 5.02 0.84
N ILE A 250 15.40 3.96 1.57
CA ILE A 250 15.21 4.00 3.03
C ILE A 250 16.53 3.78 3.76
N LYS A 251 17.24 2.70 3.44
CA LYS A 251 18.59 2.40 3.94
C LYS A 251 19.61 2.59 2.81
N LYS A 252 20.90 2.60 3.14
CA LYS A 252 22.01 2.55 2.18
C LYS A 252 21.89 1.29 1.32
N THR A 253 22.21 1.38 0.02
CA THR A 253 22.06 0.25 -0.92
C THR A 253 23.31 0.04 -1.75
N LEU A 254 23.55 -1.21 -2.18
CA LEU A 254 24.61 -1.51 -3.15
C LEU A 254 24.33 -0.91 -4.53
N SER A 255 23.06 -0.73 -4.90
CA SER A 255 22.68 -0.13 -6.18
C SER A 255 22.92 1.39 -6.22
N HIS A 256 22.95 2.06 -5.06
CA HIS A 256 23.23 3.49 -4.90
C HIS A 256 24.04 3.75 -3.60
N PRO A 257 25.34 3.43 -3.57
CA PRO A 257 26.16 3.46 -2.35
C PRO A 257 26.45 4.88 -1.84
N GLU A 258 26.36 5.89 -2.69
CA GLU A 258 26.63 7.31 -2.37
C GLU A 258 25.52 7.97 -1.53
N ARG A 259 24.38 7.30 -1.34
CA ARG A 259 23.22 7.84 -0.61
C ARG A 259 23.07 7.10 0.72
N GLU A 260 22.93 7.82 1.83
CA GLU A 260 22.78 7.21 3.17
C GLU A 260 21.40 6.57 3.40
N GLY A 261 20.37 7.04 2.68
CA GLY A 261 18.98 6.64 2.90
C GLY A 261 18.20 7.66 3.73
N MET A 262 16.88 7.68 3.60
CA MET A 262 16.03 8.65 4.30
C MET A 262 15.69 8.23 5.74
N GLY A 263 15.82 6.94 6.07
CA GLY A 263 15.36 6.38 7.34
C GLY A 263 13.83 6.34 7.48
N TRP A 264 13.34 5.62 8.49
CA TRP A 264 11.90 5.42 8.69
C TRP A 264 11.16 6.70 9.08
N ASP A 265 11.78 7.59 9.87
CA ASP A 265 11.13 8.84 10.30
C ASP A 265 10.79 9.77 9.13
N LYS A 266 11.74 9.96 8.20
CA LYS A 266 11.50 10.78 7.00
C LYS A 266 10.58 10.06 6.02
N PHE A 267 10.73 8.75 5.87
CA PHE A 267 9.84 7.92 5.05
C PHE A 267 8.38 8.07 5.50
N LYS A 268 8.12 7.86 6.79
CA LYS A 268 6.79 7.99 7.41
C LYS A 268 6.18 9.37 7.19
N LYS A 269 6.97 10.44 7.38
CA LYS A 269 6.52 11.82 7.10
C LYS A 269 6.06 11.96 5.65
N ILE A 270 6.82 11.45 4.68
CA ILE A 270 6.46 11.53 3.25
C ILE A 270 5.24 10.65 2.93
N VAL A 271 5.21 9.39 3.37
CA VAL A 271 4.12 8.45 3.11
C VAL A 271 2.79 8.96 3.63
N ASN A 272 2.79 9.63 4.78
CA ASN A 272 1.56 10.18 5.36
C ASN A 272 0.92 11.30 4.52
N HIS A 273 1.67 11.93 3.61
CA HIS A 273 1.14 12.88 2.62
C HIS A 273 0.68 12.22 1.31
N SER A 274 0.84 10.89 1.16
CA SER A 274 0.42 10.17 -0.03
C SER A 274 -1.04 9.76 0.03
N ASP A 275 -1.80 10.08 -1.02
CA ASP A 275 -3.18 9.63 -1.23
C ASP A 275 -3.23 8.26 -1.94
N ILE A 276 -2.08 7.83 -2.47
CA ILE A 276 -1.93 6.58 -3.22
C ILE A 276 -0.98 5.62 -2.49
N PRO A 277 -1.23 4.30 -2.52
CA PRO A 277 -0.39 3.30 -1.84
C PRO A 277 1.10 3.44 -2.11
N VAL A 278 1.91 3.23 -1.06
CA VAL A 278 3.37 3.35 -1.14
C VAL A 278 4.06 2.04 -0.80
N TYR A 279 4.93 1.55 -1.66
CA TYR A 279 5.92 0.53 -1.30
C TYR A 279 7.20 1.19 -0.78
N ALA A 280 7.76 0.58 0.25
CA ALA A 280 9.08 0.89 0.78
C ALA A 280 10.18 0.22 -0.06
N LEU A 281 11.21 0.96 -0.49
CA LEU A 281 12.34 0.42 -1.23
C LEU A 281 13.68 0.99 -0.73
N GLY A 282 14.72 0.16 -0.81
CA GLY A 282 16.11 0.55 -0.67
C GLY A 282 16.77 -0.05 0.56
N GLY A 283 17.53 -1.13 0.35
CA GLY A 283 18.29 -1.83 1.40
C GLY A 283 17.41 -2.65 2.32
N LEU A 284 16.22 -3.04 1.84
CA LEU A 284 15.22 -3.76 2.62
C LEU A 284 15.17 -5.24 2.25
N SER A 285 14.93 -6.06 3.27
CA SER A 285 14.70 -7.49 3.16
C SER A 285 13.26 -7.84 3.58
N PRO A 286 12.79 -9.08 3.41
CA PRO A 286 11.46 -9.49 3.86
C PRO A 286 11.19 -9.27 5.36
N SER A 287 12.21 -9.28 6.21
CA SER A 287 12.05 -9.04 7.65
C SER A 287 11.65 -7.60 7.99
N ASP A 288 11.84 -6.67 7.06
CA ASP A 288 11.46 -5.26 7.25
C ASP A 288 9.95 -5.01 7.01
N LEU A 289 9.17 -6.02 6.59
CA LEU A 289 7.78 -5.82 6.13
C LEU A 289 6.90 -5.16 7.21
N ILE A 290 6.98 -5.69 8.43
CA ILE A 290 6.18 -5.18 9.55
C ILE A 290 6.53 -3.72 9.84
N GLU A 291 7.82 -3.37 9.82
CA GLU A 291 8.27 -2.00 10.04
C GLU A 291 7.82 -1.07 8.91
N ALA A 292 7.86 -1.53 7.66
CA ALA A 292 7.36 -0.76 6.52
C ALA A 292 5.87 -0.42 6.68
N GLN A 293 5.06 -1.39 7.08
CA GLN A 293 3.61 -1.22 7.25
C GLN A 293 3.25 -0.35 8.45
N LYS A 294 4.00 -0.45 9.56
CA LYS A 294 3.93 0.48 10.70
C LYS A 294 4.25 1.93 10.33
N ASN A 295 5.07 2.13 9.29
CA ASN A 295 5.39 3.44 8.74
C ASN A 295 4.52 3.84 7.53
N GLY A 296 3.39 3.14 7.32
CA GLY A 296 2.35 3.49 6.36
C GLY A 296 2.46 2.84 4.99
N ALA A 297 3.53 2.08 4.72
CA ALA A 297 3.69 1.40 3.44
C ALA A 297 2.67 0.26 3.28
N VAL A 298 2.25 -0.03 2.05
CA VAL A 298 1.49 -1.26 1.77
C VAL A 298 2.36 -2.52 1.92
N GLY A 299 3.65 -2.37 1.58
CA GLY A 299 4.60 -3.47 1.61
C GLY A 299 6.00 -3.04 1.16
N ILE A 300 6.80 -4.02 0.74
CA ILE A 300 8.20 -3.82 0.35
C ILE A 300 8.39 -4.07 -1.16
N SER A 301 9.15 -3.18 -1.79
CA SER A 301 9.79 -3.45 -3.05
C SER A 301 11.27 -3.77 -2.83
N SER A 302 11.77 -4.80 -3.50
CA SER A 302 13.15 -5.27 -3.33
C SER A 302 13.68 -5.91 -4.60
N GLN A 303 14.98 -5.79 -4.84
CA GLN A 303 15.66 -6.34 -6.02
C GLN A 303 16.49 -7.59 -5.71
N ARG A 304 17.16 -7.66 -4.55
CA ARG A 304 18.06 -8.77 -4.20
C ARG A 304 17.39 -9.66 -3.17
N ASP A 305 17.44 -9.26 -1.90
CA ASP A 305 16.96 -10.04 -0.76
C ASP A 305 15.49 -10.46 -0.86
N GLY A 306 14.65 -9.68 -1.56
CA GLY A 306 13.25 -10.04 -1.78
C GLY A 306 13.06 -11.35 -2.55
N TRP A 307 14.02 -11.75 -3.39
CA TRP A 307 13.95 -13.01 -4.15
C TRP A 307 14.26 -14.25 -3.31
N ASN A 308 14.65 -14.08 -2.06
CA ASN A 308 14.73 -15.20 -1.10
C ASN A 308 13.34 -15.71 -0.70
N LEU A 309 12.26 -14.94 -0.97
CA LEU A 309 10.88 -15.37 -0.75
C LEU A 309 10.39 -16.48 -1.70
N LEU A 310 11.12 -16.70 -2.80
CA LEU A 310 10.74 -17.64 -3.85
C LEU A 310 11.58 -18.92 -3.85
N ASN A 311 12.49 -19.04 -2.89
CA ASN A 311 13.35 -20.19 -2.68
C ASN A 311 12.73 -21.11 -1.62
#